data_AF-W1PVU0-F1
#
_entry.id   AF-W1PVU0-F1
#
_cell.length_a   1.000
_cell.length_b   1.000
_cell.length_c   1.000
_cell.angle_alpha   90.00
_cell.angle_beta   90.00
_cell.angle_gamma   90.00
#
_symmetry.space_group_name_H-M   'P 1'
#
loop_
_entity.id
_entity.type
_entity.pdbx_description
1 polymer ?
#
loop_
_entity_poly.entity_id
_entity_poly.type
_entity_poly.pdbx_seq_one_letter_code
_entity_poly.pdbx_strand_id
1 'polypeptide(L)'
;MADAFEDEVEQTITIDEYIKGVEAQELEADLVLGGDEGEECTYIKGYMKRQAVFSCLTCTPAGNAGVCTACCLSCHDGHEVVELWTKRKFRCDCGNSKFGEFFCKRFAAKDPENTENSYNQNFKGSYCTCGRPYPDLDAEEQVEMIQCCICEDWFHENHLGLESGDEIPRDEEGEPLYEEFICQDCSIKLPFLLFYPPDIWARAKQANGAPSNIKEQSHENVLSGSPVKVKSSLSSSDNPEISNDMEKSGISNADNDVSEKNCGKELSKSLGKLEKCEIGSSENPKVNISSKIVDSNEITADDNAKKENAGLKQENGCLDDNGLGPKCFVGVGLKTPFTERDKKPLFLLKNWRDILCRCVSCQNIYTEKGIRFLLDKEDSMEEYEKIGKQKREEKLQQQEGVEMNFLNNLGRVQQIEILSGIADMKNELHAFLGNLDPSKPVTSADVQQVFENLAKKRQRLQ
;
A
#
# COMPACT_ATOMS: atom_id res chain seq x y z
N MET A 1 -2.39 51.15 16.97
CA MET A 1 -2.90 49.99 16.22
C MET A 1 -2.24 48.79 16.87
N ALA A 2 -3.01 48.05 17.66
CA ALA A 2 -2.58 46.79 18.23
C ALA A 2 -2.81 45.74 17.14
N ASP A 3 -1.72 45.11 16.72
CA ASP A 3 -1.70 44.00 15.78
C ASP A 3 -2.37 42.81 16.47
N ALA A 4 -3.52 42.40 15.97
CA ALA A 4 -4.23 41.24 16.46
C ALA A 4 -3.55 40.02 15.83
N PHE A 5 -2.84 39.25 16.65
CA PHE A 5 -2.45 37.90 16.30
C PHE A 5 -3.75 37.15 15.96
N GLU A 6 -3.87 36.68 14.71
CA GLU A 6 -4.87 35.69 14.36
C GLU A 6 -4.58 34.46 15.22
N ASP A 7 -5.40 34.25 16.25
CA ASP A 7 -5.39 33.03 17.03
C ASP A 7 -5.66 31.88 16.04
N GLU A 8 -4.62 31.09 15.72
CA GLU A 8 -4.77 29.79 15.09
C GLU A 8 -5.76 28.99 15.95
N VAL A 9 -7.00 28.88 15.48
CA VAL A 9 -8.03 28.11 16.14
C VAL A 9 -7.57 26.65 16.09
N GLU A 10 -6.97 26.16 17.18
CA GLU A 10 -6.60 24.75 17.31
C GLU A 10 -7.83 23.91 16.95
N GLN A 11 -7.70 23.09 15.90
CA GLN A 11 -8.79 22.27 15.39
C GLN A 11 -9.25 21.31 16.50
N THR A 12 -10.46 21.51 17.01
CA THR A 12 -11.05 20.63 18.02
C THR A 12 -11.78 19.48 17.34
N ILE A 13 -11.52 18.25 17.80
CA ILE A 13 -12.18 17.03 17.30
C ILE A 13 -12.84 16.30 18.47
N THR A 14 -13.94 15.61 18.19
CA THR A 14 -14.61 14.74 19.16
C THR A 14 -13.81 13.45 19.37
N ILE A 15 -14.03 12.77 20.50
CA ILE A 15 -13.42 11.47 20.78
C ILE A 15 -13.83 10.43 19.72
N ASP A 16 -15.08 10.46 19.26
CA ASP A 16 -15.56 9.54 18.22
C ASP A 16 -14.87 9.81 16.86
N GLU A 17 -14.64 11.08 16.52
CA GLU A 17 -13.86 11.44 15.32
C GLU A 17 -12.40 11.02 15.44
N TYR A 18 -11.80 11.17 16.63
CA TYR A 18 -10.44 10.70 16.89
C TYR A 18 -10.31 9.19 16.75
N ILE A 19 -11.22 8.42 17.36
CA ILE A 19 -11.21 6.95 17.28
C ILE A 19 -11.40 6.50 15.82
N LYS A 20 -12.38 7.06 15.10
CA LYS A 20 -12.59 6.78 13.68
C LYS A 20 -11.37 7.13 12.84
N GLY A 21 -10.69 8.23 13.17
CA GLY A 21 -9.43 8.63 12.51
C GLY A 21 -8.32 7.61 12.72
N VAL A 22 -8.12 7.15 13.96
CA VAL A 22 -7.13 6.11 14.29
C VAL A 22 -7.48 4.80 13.57
N GLU A 23 -8.73 4.37 13.62
CA GLU A 23 -9.18 3.15 12.94
C GLU A 23 -8.98 3.21 11.41
N ALA A 24 -9.21 4.38 10.80
CA ALA A 24 -8.98 4.60 9.38
C ALA A 24 -7.48 4.55 9.04
N GLN A 25 -6.62 5.18 9.85
CA GLN A 25 -5.17 5.15 9.67
C GLN A 25 -4.59 3.73 9.84
N GLU A 26 -5.08 2.99 10.84
CA GLU A 26 -4.67 1.60 11.01
C GLU A 26 -5.14 0.71 9.85
N LEU A 27 -6.36 0.91 9.37
CA LEU A 27 -6.86 0.19 8.20
C LEU A 27 -5.98 0.48 6.99
N GLU A 28 -5.66 1.74 6.71
CA GLU A 28 -4.76 2.14 5.62
C GLU A 28 -3.41 1.42 5.74
N ALA A 29 -2.77 1.49 6.91
CA ALA A 29 -1.51 0.80 7.17
C ALA A 29 -1.61 -0.72 6.92
N ASP A 30 -2.71 -1.37 7.32
CA ASP A 30 -2.94 -2.79 7.07
C ASP A 30 -3.08 -3.10 5.57
N LEU A 31 -3.67 -2.19 4.77
CA LEU A 31 -3.75 -2.34 3.31
C LEU A 31 -2.36 -2.23 2.68
N VAL A 32 -1.55 -1.27 3.12
CA VAL A 32 -0.18 -1.04 2.63
C VAL A 32 0.74 -2.22 2.96
N LEU A 33 0.70 -2.66 4.22
CA LEU A 33 1.60 -3.68 4.76
C LEU A 33 1.09 -5.11 4.50
N GLY A 34 -0.08 -5.27 3.87
CA GLY A 34 -0.69 -6.57 3.59
C GLY A 34 -1.03 -7.33 4.87
N GLY A 35 -1.37 -6.60 5.94
CA GLY A 35 -1.57 -7.10 7.29
C GLY A 35 -0.35 -7.82 7.88
N ASP A 36 0.87 -7.46 7.47
CA ASP A 36 2.09 -7.93 8.14
C ASP A 36 2.43 -7.01 9.33
N GLU A 37 2.32 -7.56 10.53
CA GLU A 37 2.62 -6.85 11.79
C GLU A 37 4.12 -6.61 12.01
N GLY A 38 4.98 -7.24 11.21
CA GLY A 38 6.43 -7.05 11.33
C GLY A 38 7.05 -7.83 12.50
N GLU A 39 6.42 -8.92 12.93
CA GLU A 39 6.95 -9.79 14.00
C GLU A 39 8.09 -10.69 13.52
N GLU A 40 7.99 -11.21 12.29
CA GLU A 40 8.92 -12.19 11.73
C GLU A 40 9.49 -11.75 10.37
N CYS A 41 10.77 -12.06 10.13
CA CYS A 41 11.36 -11.81 8.81
C CYS A 41 10.71 -12.71 7.75
N THR A 42 10.23 -12.10 6.67
CA THR A 42 9.56 -12.80 5.57
C THR A 42 10.49 -13.67 4.71
N TYR A 43 11.81 -13.65 4.95
CA TYR A 43 12.78 -14.42 4.15
C TYR A 43 12.45 -15.92 4.06
N ILE A 44 11.99 -16.52 5.15
CA ILE A 44 11.60 -17.94 5.19
C ILE A 44 10.32 -18.24 4.41
N LYS A 45 9.50 -17.22 4.15
CA LYS A 45 8.29 -17.30 3.31
C LYS A 45 8.63 -17.37 1.81
N GLY A 46 9.91 -17.25 1.45
CA GLY A 46 10.39 -17.33 0.08
C GLY A 46 10.07 -16.10 -0.75
N TYR A 47 9.92 -16.28 -2.06
CA TYR A 47 9.50 -15.23 -2.98
C TYR A 47 7.97 -15.06 -2.93
N MET A 48 7.53 -14.09 -2.15
CA MET A 48 6.10 -13.81 -1.97
C MET A 48 5.51 -13.19 -3.22
N LYS A 49 4.22 -13.47 -3.51
CA LYS A 49 3.49 -12.88 -4.65
C LYS A 49 3.57 -11.36 -4.61
N ARG A 50 3.22 -10.81 -3.44
CA ARG A 50 3.36 -9.40 -3.05
C ARG A 50 3.72 -9.33 -1.57
N GLN A 51 4.54 -8.36 -1.20
CA GLN A 51 4.82 -7.99 0.19
C GLN A 51 5.28 -6.53 0.24
N ALA A 52 5.00 -5.82 1.32
CA ALA A 52 5.60 -4.52 1.58
C ALA A 52 7.14 -4.64 1.67
N VAL A 53 7.82 -3.77 0.93
CA VAL A 53 9.29 -3.71 0.86
C VAL A 53 9.76 -2.31 1.18
N PHE A 54 10.87 -2.24 1.88
CA PHE A 54 11.55 -1.01 2.27
C PHE A 54 12.98 -1.05 1.75
N SER A 55 13.54 0.10 1.35
CA SER A 55 14.97 0.22 1.06
C SER A 55 15.64 1.06 2.12
N CYS A 56 16.73 0.56 2.70
CA CYS A 56 17.52 1.30 3.68
C CYS A 56 18.65 2.04 2.97
N LEU A 57 18.52 3.36 2.83
CA LEU A 57 19.50 4.21 2.16
C LEU A 57 20.79 4.33 2.97
N THR A 58 20.71 4.21 4.30
CA THR A 58 21.90 4.16 5.17
C THR A 58 22.74 2.90 4.95
N CYS A 59 22.10 1.73 4.80
CA CYS A 59 22.82 0.45 4.67
C CYS A 59 23.22 0.14 3.22
N THR A 60 22.34 0.43 2.27
CA THR A 60 22.51 0.08 0.86
C THR A 60 22.20 1.28 -0.03
N PRO A 61 23.02 2.35 -0.01
CA PRO A 61 22.79 3.56 -0.79
C PRO A 61 22.83 3.32 -2.32
N ALA A 62 23.41 2.21 -2.75
CA ALA A 62 23.38 1.77 -4.15
C ALA A 62 21.97 1.32 -4.61
N GLY A 63 21.01 1.15 -3.69
CA GLY A 63 19.64 0.73 -4.00
C GLY A 63 19.55 -0.67 -4.60
N ASN A 64 20.37 -1.60 -4.09
CA ASN A 64 20.44 -2.98 -4.59
C ASN A 64 19.95 -4.02 -3.57
N ALA A 65 19.25 -3.59 -2.51
CA ALA A 65 18.67 -4.45 -1.49
C ALA A 65 17.32 -3.91 -1.01
N GLY A 66 16.43 -4.80 -0.61
CA GLY A 66 15.17 -4.44 0.05
C GLY A 66 14.90 -5.32 1.27
N VAL A 67 14.22 -4.77 2.26
CA VAL A 67 13.94 -5.42 3.54
C VAL A 67 12.43 -5.45 3.80
N CYS A 68 11.95 -6.47 4.48
CA CYS A 68 10.53 -6.61 4.84
C CYS A 68 10.17 -5.75 6.06
N THR A 69 8.87 -5.61 6.33
CA THR A 69 8.31 -4.88 7.48
C THR A 69 9.02 -5.19 8.79
N ALA A 70 9.15 -6.47 9.15
CA ALA A 70 9.83 -6.87 10.40
C ALA A 70 11.29 -6.41 10.50
N CYS A 71 12.02 -6.42 9.38
CA CYS A 71 13.41 -6.00 9.36
C CYS A 71 13.54 -4.48 9.37
N CYS A 72 12.64 -3.77 8.69
CA CYS A 72 12.51 -2.32 8.80
C CYS A 72 12.39 -1.90 10.27
N LEU A 73 11.42 -2.47 10.98
CA LEU A 73 11.10 -2.11 12.37
C LEU A 73 12.16 -2.54 13.41
N SER A 74 12.92 -3.62 13.15
CA SER A 74 13.83 -4.19 14.17
C SER A 74 15.31 -4.08 13.85
N CYS A 75 15.70 -4.18 12.59
CA CYS A 75 17.10 -4.18 12.15
C CYS A 75 17.54 -2.82 11.62
N HIS A 76 16.61 -2.07 11.02
CA HIS A 76 16.85 -0.77 10.40
C HIS A 76 16.14 0.38 11.13
N ASP A 77 15.77 0.16 12.38
CA ASP A 77 15.25 1.20 13.26
C ASP A 77 16.28 2.33 13.43
N GLY A 78 15.82 3.56 13.25
CA GLY A 78 16.67 4.76 13.29
C GLY A 78 17.57 4.99 12.06
N HIS A 79 17.45 4.19 11.00
CA HIS A 79 18.13 4.47 9.73
C HIS A 79 17.24 5.30 8.78
N GLU A 80 17.86 5.87 7.75
CA GLU A 80 17.14 6.44 6.62
C GLU A 80 16.59 5.29 5.76
N VAL A 81 15.27 5.15 5.75
CA VAL A 81 14.54 4.09 5.05
C VAL A 81 13.44 4.72 4.21
N VAL A 82 13.32 4.25 2.97
CA VAL A 82 12.21 4.60 2.07
C VAL A 82 11.27 3.42 1.93
N GLU A 83 9.98 3.71 2.05
CA GLU A 83 8.91 2.74 1.80
C GLU A 83 8.70 2.59 0.29
N LEU A 84 8.74 1.35 -0.20
CA LEU A 84 8.58 1.05 -1.63
C LEU A 84 7.23 0.43 -1.95
N TRP A 85 6.32 0.42 -0.98
CA TRP A 85 5.03 -0.26 -1.03
C TRP A 85 5.20 -1.76 -1.31
N THR A 86 4.14 -2.41 -1.76
CA THR A 86 4.22 -3.82 -2.16
C THR A 86 5.09 -4.00 -3.40
N LYS A 87 6.00 -4.98 -3.37
CA LYS A 87 6.74 -5.47 -4.54
C LYS A 87 6.45 -6.93 -4.82
N ARG A 88 6.42 -7.27 -6.10
CA ARG A 88 6.13 -8.62 -6.55
C ARG A 88 7.34 -9.53 -6.51
N LYS A 89 7.10 -10.81 -6.20
CA LYS A 89 8.11 -11.88 -6.24
C LYS A 89 9.41 -11.46 -5.54
N PHE A 90 9.29 -10.84 -4.38
CA PHE A 90 10.42 -10.31 -3.62
C PHE A 90 10.71 -11.22 -2.41
N ARG A 91 11.98 -11.26 -1.97
CA ARG A 91 12.44 -11.95 -0.77
C ARG A 91 13.38 -11.04 0.02
N CYS A 92 13.18 -10.93 1.34
CA CYS A 92 13.90 -9.98 2.18
C CYS A 92 15.43 -10.16 2.18
N ASP A 93 16.19 -9.15 1.75
CA ASP A 93 17.65 -9.16 1.68
C ASP A 93 18.35 -8.91 3.03
N CYS A 94 17.63 -8.41 4.05
CA CYS A 94 18.25 -7.95 5.32
C CYS A 94 19.29 -8.95 5.86
N GLY A 95 20.53 -8.52 6.04
CA GLY A 95 21.61 -9.34 6.60
C GLY A 95 22.19 -10.43 5.69
N ASN A 96 21.90 -10.39 4.38
CA ASN A 96 22.67 -11.17 3.40
C ASN A 96 23.98 -10.45 3.03
N SER A 97 24.70 -10.94 2.00
CA SER A 97 26.04 -10.40 1.64
C SER A 97 26.04 -8.90 1.32
N LYS A 98 24.87 -8.33 0.96
CA LYS A 98 24.70 -6.91 0.65
C LYS A 98 24.80 -5.99 1.88
N PHE A 99 24.74 -6.57 3.09
CA PHE A 99 24.82 -5.85 4.36
C PHE A 99 26.17 -6.06 5.09
N GLY A 100 27.20 -6.50 4.36
CA GLY A 100 28.54 -6.71 4.92
C GLY A 100 28.54 -7.81 5.98
N GLU A 101 29.09 -7.52 7.17
CA GLU A 101 29.16 -8.47 8.29
C GLU A 101 27.89 -8.47 9.18
N PHE A 102 26.89 -7.65 8.85
CA PHE A 102 25.64 -7.60 9.60
C PHE A 102 24.75 -8.79 9.29
N PHE A 103 24.20 -9.41 10.33
CA PHE A 103 23.20 -10.48 10.22
C PHE A 103 21.84 -10.00 10.73
N CYS A 104 20.77 -10.43 10.07
CA CYS A 104 19.41 -10.07 10.47
C CYS A 104 19.08 -10.62 11.87
N LYS A 105 18.55 -9.76 12.74
CA LYS A 105 18.18 -10.09 14.13
C LYS A 105 17.07 -11.15 14.22
N ARG A 106 16.21 -11.22 13.20
CA ARG A 106 15.05 -12.13 13.15
C ARG A 106 15.37 -13.45 12.45
N PHE A 107 16.24 -13.45 11.44
CA PHE A 107 16.63 -14.66 10.72
C PHE A 107 18.01 -14.50 10.06
N ALA A 108 19.06 -15.06 10.68
CA ALA A 108 20.45 -14.89 10.25
C ALA A 108 20.88 -15.81 9.09
N ALA A 109 20.26 -16.99 8.95
CA ALA A 109 20.73 -18.05 8.05
C ALA A 109 20.23 -17.86 6.60
N LYS A 110 20.67 -16.80 5.94
CA LYS A 110 20.25 -16.46 4.57
C LYS A 110 21.28 -16.87 3.51
N ASP A 111 20.78 -17.19 2.33
CA ASP A 111 21.56 -17.24 1.09
C ASP A 111 22.27 -15.90 0.87
N PRO A 112 23.49 -15.89 0.29
CA PRO A 112 24.23 -14.66 0.05
C PRO A 112 23.46 -13.65 -0.80
N GLU A 113 22.73 -14.13 -1.81
CA GLU A 113 21.97 -13.29 -2.74
C GLU A 113 20.60 -13.90 -3.06
N ASN A 114 19.61 -13.03 -3.24
CA ASN A 114 18.29 -13.39 -3.74
C ASN A 114 18.23 -13.11 -5.25
N THR A 115 18.56 -14.10 -6.08
CA THR A 115 18.74 -13.92 -7.54
C THR A 115 17.47 -13.53 -8.30
N GLU A 116 16.29 -13.78 -7.76
CA GLU A 116 15.01 -13.43 -8.41
C GLU A 116 14.47 -12.05 -7.99
N ASN A 117 15.10 -11.37 -7.03
CA ASN A 117 14.72 -10.00 -6.67
C ASN A 117 15.04 -9.04 -7.82
N SER A 118 14.15 -8.06 -8.02
CA SER A 118 14.34 -6.99 -9.00
C SER A 118 14.41 -5.64 -8.29
N TYR A 119 15.34 -4.78 -8.75
CA TYR A 119 15.61 -3.48 -8.15
C TYR A 119 15.54 -2.41 -9.23
N ASN A 120 14.61 -1.46 -9.09
CA ASN A 120 14.52 -0.28 -9.93
C ASN A 120 15.09 0.95 -9.19
N GLN A 121 14.93 2.15 -9.76
CA GLN A 121 15.43 3.38 -9.14
C GLN A 121 14.80 3.71 -7.78
N ASN A 122 13.61 3.20 -7.45
CA ASN A 122 12.93 3.49 -6.18
C ASN A 122 13.75 3.03 -4.99
N PHE A 123 14.54 1.96 -5.14
CA PHE A 123 15.43 1.48 -4.10
C PHE A 123 16.54 2.47 -3.74
N LYS A 124 16.78 3.49 -4.57
CA LYS A 124 17.69 4.61 -4.29
C LYS A 124 16.97 5.86 -3.75
N GLY A 125 15.64 5.76 -3.54
CA GLY A 125 14.81 6.90 -3.21
C GLY A 125 14.57 7.85 -4.38
N SER A 126 14.72 7.40 -5.63
CA SER A 126 14.41 8.19 -6.84
C SER A 126 13.22 7.59 -7.58
N TYR A 127 12.36 8.45 -8.12
CA TYR A 127 11.10 8.04 -8.72
C TYR A 127 10.87 8.77 -10.04
N CYS A 128 9.98 8.19 -10.85
CA CYS A 128 9.52 8.77 -12.11
C CYS A 128 10.65 8.96 -13.14
N THR A 129 10.29 9.34 -14.36
CA THR A 129 11.27 9.66 -15.41
C THR A 129 12.12 10.89 -15.08
N CYS A 130 11.69 11.73 -14.12
CA CYS A 130 12.45 12.88 -13.65
C CYS A 130 13.56 12.53 -12.65
N GLY A 131 13.52 11.34 -12.03
CA GLY A 131 14.53 10.89 -11.06
C GLY A 131 14.55 11.68 -9.75
N ARG A 132 13.47 12.38 -9.41
CA ARG A 132 13.36 13.16 -8.16
C ARG A 132 13.07 12.25 -6.96
N PRO A 133 13.47 12.67 -5.74
CA PRO A 133 13.11 11.94 -4.53
C PRO A 133 11.64 12.15 -4.16
N TYR A 134 11.14 11.29 -3.26
CA TYR A 134 9.84 11.45 -2.64
C TYR A 134 9.96 11.22 -1.12
N PRO A 135 9.55 12.19 -0.27
CA PRO A 135 9.03 13.51 -0.64
C PRO A 135 10.11 14.39 -1.30
N ASP A 136 9.70 15.23 -2.25
CA ASP A 136 10.60 16.19 -2.92
C ASP A 136 10.71 17.47 -2.07
N LEU A 137 11.87 17.69 -1.46
CA LEU A 137 12.10 18.85 -0.58
C LEU A 137 12.04 20.20 -1.31
N ASP A 138 12.20 20.18 -2.63
CA ASP A 138 12.14 21.38 -3.47
C ASP A 138 10.72 21.62 -4.04
N ALA A 139 9.77 20.73 -3.77
CA ALA A 139 8.38 20.89 -4.22
C ALA A 139 7.56 21.70 -3.21
N GLU A 140 6.78 22.66 -3.72
CA GLU A 140 5.85 23.46 -2.91
C GLU A 140 4.76 22.57 -2.29
N GLU A 141 4.29 21.57 -3.03
CA GLU A 141 3.30 20.58 -2.60
C GLU A 141 3.70 19.19 -3.07
N GLN A 142 3.50 18.18 -2.22
CA GLN A 142 3.68 16.79 -2.60
C GLN A 142 2.45 16.33 -3.36
N VAL A 143 2.66 15.82 -4.57
CA VAL A 143 1.58 15.34 -5.44
C VAL A 143 1.56 13.81 -5.39
N GLU A 144 0.34 13.26 -5.41
CA GLU A 144 0.14 11.81 -5.51
C GLU A 144 0.82 11.25 -6.78
N MET A 145 1.42 10.07 -6.64
CA MET A 145 2.10 9.38 -7.73
C MET A 145 1.34 8.11 -8.11
N ILE A 146 1.45 7.69 -9.37
CA ILE A 146 0.78 6.48 -9.87
C ILE A 146 1.82 5.39 -10.15
N GLN A 147 1.60 4.19 -9.62
CA GLN A 147 2.51 3.05 -9.81
C GLN A 147 2.19 2.26 -11.10
N CYS A 148 3.20 1.99 -11.92
CA CYS A 148 3.08 1.10 -13.07
C CYS A 148 3.06 -0.38 -12.62
N CYS A 149 2.03 -1.14 -12.97
CA CYS A 149 1.88 -2.54 -12.56
C CYS A 149 2.88 -3.51 -13.23
N ILE A 150 3.65 -3.04 -14.22
CA ILE A 150 4.65 -3.85 -14.94
C ILE A 150 6.06 -3.67 -14.38
N CYS A 151 6.52 -2.42 -14.24
CA CYS A 151 7.87 -2.11 -13.75
C CYS A 151 7.93 -1.75 -12.27
N GLU A 152 6.76 -1.64 -11.62
CA GLU A 152 6.60 -1.23 -10.21
C GLU A 152 7.33 0.08 -9.89
N ASP A 153 7.47 0.97 -10.89
CA ASP A 153 8.00 2.32 -10.71
C ASP A 153 6.83 3.29 -10.55
N TRP A 154 7.08 4.40 -9.84
CA TRP A 154 6.10 5.43 -9.53
C TRP A 154 6.29 6.64 -10.44
N PHE A 155 5.19 7.22 -10.90
CA PHE A 155 5.22 8.33 -11.85
C PHE A 155 4.36 9.49 -11.36
N HIS A 156 4.89 10.71 -11.52
CA HIS A 156 4.07 11.92 -11.41
C HIS A 156 3.09 11.97 -12.58
N GLU A 157 1.88 12.48 -12.35
CA GLU A 157 0.83 12.64 -13.37
C GLU A 157 1.30 13.41 -14.61
N ASN A 158 2.08 14.48 -14.39
CA ASN A 158 2.60 15.32 -15.46
C ASN A 158 3.73 14.67 -16.28
N HIS A 159 4.21 13.50 -15.86
CA HIS A 159 5.30 12.78 -16.51
C HIS A 159 4.85 11.43 -17.11
N LEU A 160 3.55 11.24 -17.31
CA LEU A 160 2.99 10.03 -17.94
C LEU A 160 3.05 10.05 -19.47
N GLY A 161 3.44 11.19 -20.07
CA GLY A 161 3.44 11.39 -21.51
C GLY A 161 2.07 11.70 -22.10
N LEU A 162 1.17 12.29 -21.29
CA LEU A 162 -0.13 12.83 -21.68
C LEU A 162 -0.02 14.31 -22.05
N GLU A 163 -0.97 14.84 -22.84
CA GLU A 163 -1.00 16.27 -23.19
C GLU A 163 -1.53 17.13 -22.03
N SER A 164 -2.49 16.60 -21.25
CA SER A 164 -2.95 17.19 -19.99
C SER A 164 -3.33 16.12 -18.95
N GLY A 165 -3.40 16.52 -17.67
CA GLY A 165 -3.87 15.67 -16.58
C GLY A 165 -5.34 15.24 -16.73
N ASP A 166 -6.14 15.98 -17.50
CA ASP A 166 -7.55 15.63 -17.79
C ASP A 166 -7.69 14.33 -18.61
N GLU A 167 -6.60 13.85 -19.22
CA GLU A 167 -6.56 12.56 -19.89
C GLU A 167 -6.48 11.36 -18.93
N ILE A 168 -6.23 11.60 -17.63
CA ILE A 168 -6.30 10.56 -16.59
C ILE A 168 -7.78 10.28 -16.29
N PRO A 169 -8.26 9.03 -16.46
CA PRO A 169 -9.68 8.73 -16.25
C PRO A 169 -10.07 8.86 -14.77
N ARG A 170 -10.83 9.90 -14.45
CA ARG A 170 -11.40 10.18 -13.12
C ARG A 170 -12.90 10.46 -13.20
N ASP A 171 -13.63 10.24 -12.10
CA ASP A 171 -15.04 10.59 -11.99
C ASP A 171 -15.24 12.08 -11.64
N GLU A 172 -16.43 12.47 -11.19
CA GLU A 172 -16.76 13.89 -10.92
C GLU A 172 -16.19 14.37 -9.59
N GLU A 173 -15.92 13.42 -8.70
CA GLU A 173 -15.33 13.58 -7.38
C GLU A 173 -13.79 13.56 -7.43
N GLY A 174 -13.22 13.19 -8.58
CA GLY A 174 -11.78 13.09 -8.80
C GLY A 174 -11.21 11.70 -8.54
N GLU A 175 -12.05 10.72 -8.25
CA GLU A 175 -11.63 9.34 -7.98
C GLU A 175 -11.25 8.62 -9.28
N PRO A 176 -10.20 7.78 -9.25
CA PRO A 176 -9.73 7.07 -10.44
C PRO A 176 -10.78 6.06 -10.95
N LEU A 177 -11.10 6.13 -12.24
CA LEU A 177 -11.98 5.18 -12.94
C LEU A 177 -11.24 3.93 -13.45
N TYR A 178 -10.00 3.73 -13.01
CA TYR A 178 -9.13 2.63 -13.42
C TYR A 178 -8.58 1.90 -12.20
N GLU A 179 -8.26 0.62 -12.40
CA GLU A 179 -7.72 -0.26 -11.34
C GLU A 179 -6.19 -0.35 -11.44
N GLU A 180 -5.64 -0.46 -12.66
CA GLU A 180 -4.20 -0.58 -12.86
C GLU A 180 -3.70 0.35 -13.96
N PHE A 181 -2.44 0.78 -13.82
CA PHE A 181 -1.77 1.67 -14.75
C PHE A 181 -0.53 0.98 -15.36
N ILE A 182 -0.31 1.17 -16.66
CA ILE A 182 0.92 0.77 -17.37
C ILE A 182 1.55 2.01 -17.98
N CYS A 183 2.80 2.30 -17.59
CA CYS A 183 3.54 3.45 -18.13
C CYS A 183 3.83 3.31 -19.62
N GLN A 184 4.14 4.45 -20.26
CA GLN A 184 4.46 4.53 -21.68
C GLN A 184 5.58 3.55 -22.10
N ASP A 185 6.64 3.42 -21.31
CA ASP A 185 7.76 2.52 -21.63
C ASP A 185 7.36 1.03 -21.55
N CYS A 186 6.43 0.70 -20.68
CA CYS A 186 5.92 -0.67 -20.53
C CYS A 186 4.86 -1.00 -21.59
N SER A 187 4.02 -0.04 -21.99
CA SER A 187 3.01 -0.26 -23.02
C SER A 187 3.65 -0.61 -24.37
N ILE A 188 4.78 0.03 -24.72
CA ILE A 188 5.57 -0.28 -25.92
C ILE A 188 6.06 -1.74 -25.93
N LYS A 189 6.38 -2.30 -24.77
CA LYS A 189 6.85 -3.69 -24.65
C LYS A 189 5.70 -4.69 -24.76
N LEU A 190 4.46 -4.23 -24.57
CA LEU A 190 3.23 -5.01 -24.50
C LEU A 190 2.21 -4.60 -25.58
N PRO A 191 2.60 -4.51 -26.88
CA PRO A 191 1.72 -4.02 -27.92
C PRO A 191 0.50 -4.92 -28.15
N PHE A 192 0.57 -6.18 -27.70
CA PHE A 192 -0.55 -7.10 -27.82
C PHE A 192 -1.77 -6.70 -26.99
N LEU A 193 -1.59 -5.88 -25.95
CA LEU A 193 -2.70 -5.42 -25.13
C LEU A 193 -3.70 -4.62 -25.97
N LEU A 194 -3.23 -3.90 -26.99
CA LEU A 194 -4.05 -3.14 -27.94
C LEU A 194 -5.02 -4.01 -28.78
N PHE A 195 -4.84 -5.32 -28.82
CA PHE A 195 -5.76 -6.24 -29.52
C PHE A 195 -6.93 -6.71 -28.65
N TYR A 196 -6.91 -6.43 -27.35
CA TYR A 196 -8.03 -6.73 -26.47
C TYR A 196 -9.19 -5.75 -26.67
N PRO A 197 -10.43 -6.18 -26.36
CA PRO A 197 -11.61 -5.33 -26.52
C PRO A 197 -11.47 -3.98 -25.79
N PRO A 198 -12.14 -2.93 -26.28
CA PRO A 198 -12.19 -1.62 -25.62
C PRO A 198 -12.52 -1.66 -24.13
N ASP A 199 -13.26 -2.68 -23.69
CA ASP A 199 -13.77 -2.88 -22.34
C ASP A 199 -12.68 -3.16 -21.29
N ILE A 200 -11.42 -3.38 -21.70
CA ILE A 200 -10.31 -3.44 -20.73
C ILE A 200 -9.76 -2.06 -20.36
N TRP A 201 -10.13 -1.00 -21.10
CA TRP A 201 -9.52 0.33 -20.96
C TRP A 201 -10.45 1.33 -20.29
N ALA A 202 -9.93 2.05 -19.30
CA ALA A 202 -10.59 3.23 -18.77
C ALA A 202 -10.38 4.40 -19.75
N ARG A 203 -11.43 5.19 -19.98
CA ARG A 203 -11.39 6.32 -20.92
C ARG A 203 -11.65 7.62 -20.18
N ALA A 204 -10.82 8.62 -20.44
CA ALA A 204 -11.11 9.98 -20.00
C ALA A 204 -12.43 10.48 -20.62
N LYS A 205 -13.21 11.25 -19.85
CA LYS A 205 -14.38 11.95 -20.37
C LYS A 205 -13.89 12.96 -21.41
N GLN A 206 -14.25 12.77 -22.68
CA GLN A 206 -13.89 13.76 -23.70
C GLN A 206 -14.64 15.07 -23.42
N ALA A 207 -13.91 16.15 -23.19
CA ALA A 207 -14.45 17.50 -23.17
C ALA A 207 -14.82 17.93 -24.61
N ASN A 208 -15.86 17.35 -25.19
CA ASN A 208 -16.64 17.90 -26.32
C ASN A 208 -17.91 17.05 -26.54
N GLY A 209 -19.07 17.70 -26.43
CA GLY A 209 -20.36 17.04 -26.30
C GLY A 209 -20.86 16.22 -27.50
N ALA A 210 -21.34 15.02 -27.20
CA ALA A 210 -22.53 14.39 -27.79
C ALA A 210 -23.02 13.30 -26.83
N PRO A 211 -24.34 13.17 -26.56
CA PRO A 211 -24.84 12.19 -25.61
C PRO A 211 -24.73 10.80 -26.22
N SER A 212 -23.83 9.97 -25.71
CA SER A 212 -23.81 8.54 -26.00
C SER A 212 -24.71 7.85 -24.99
N ASN A 213 -25.91 7.47 -25.42
CA ASN A 213 -26.80 6.56 -24.70
C ASN A 213 -26.09 5.20 -24.56
N ILE A 214 -25.38 4.97 -23.46
CA ILE A 214 -25.09 3.63 -22.98
C ILE A 214 -26.06 3.40 -21.83
N LYS A 215 -27.08 2.58 -22.08
CA LYS A 215 -27.91 2.03 -21.02
C LYS A 215 -27.06 0.99 -20.30
N GLU A 216 -26.58 1.34 -19.12
CA GLU A 216 -26.18 0.35 -18.13
C GLU A 216 -27.43 -0.45 -17.75
N GLN A 217 -27.45 -1.72 -18.10
CA GLN A 217 -28.37 -2.68 -17.51
C GLN A 217 -27.70 -3.25 -16.26
N SER A 218 -27.93 -2.61 -15.13
CA SER A 218 -27.76 -3.22 -13.82
C SER A 218 -28.84 -4.30 -13.64
N HIS A 219 -28.41 -5.56 -13.57
CA HIS A 219 -29.24 -6.63 -13.04
C HIS A 219 -29.05 -6.66 -11.52
N GLU A 220 -29.83 -5.85 -10.80
CA GLU A 220 -30.02 -6.03 -9.37
C GLU A 220 -31.33 -6.78 -9.10
N ASN A 221 -31.21 -7.94 -8.45
CA ASN A 221 -32.31 -8.59 -7.76
C ASN A 221 -32.41 -7.99 -6.36
N VAL A 222 -33.43 -7.16 -6.13
CA VAL A 222 -33.82 -6.70 -4.79
C VAL A 222 -34.93 -7.61 -4.26
N LEU A 223 -34.73 -8.16 -3.05
CA LEU A 223 -35.85 -8.53 -2.18
C LEU A 223 -35.94 -7.51 -1.04
N SER A 224 -37.16 -6.99 -0.92
CA SER A 224 -37.62 -5.80 -0.20
C SER A 224 -37.77 -5.96 1.31
N GLY A 225 -37.67 -4.83 2.02
CA GLY A 225 -38.23 -4.64 3.37
C GLY A 225 -38.09 -3.21 3.91
N SER A 226 -38.95 -2.28 3.47
CA SER A 226 -39.22 -0.98 4.15
C SER A 226 -40.14 -1.22 5.39
N PRO A 227 -40.57 -0.21 6.21
CA PRO A 227 -40.51 1.26 6.01
C PRO A 227 -40.34 2.16 7.27
N VAL A 228 -40.29 3.50 7.06
CA VAL A 228 -41.17 4.57 7.65
C VAL A 228 -40.47 5.86 8.17
N LYS A 229 -40.72 6.99 7.44
CA LYS A 229 -40.99 8.42 7.82
C LYS A 229 -39.87 9.29 8.46
N VAL A 230 -39.79 10.63 8.34
CA VAL A 230 -40.56 11.72 7.68
C VAL A 230 -39.72 13.01 7.64
N LYS A 231 -39.89 13.77 6.53
CA LYS A 231 -39.73 15.22 6.25
C LYS A 231 -39.24 16.18 7.36
N SER A 232 -38.34 17.10 6.98
CA SER A 232 -38.67 18.54 6.84
C SER A 232 -37.57 19.35 6.14
N SER A 233 -38.03 20.38 5.45
CA SER A 233 -37.44 21.25 4.43
C SER A 233 -36.94 22.60 4.96
N LEU A 234 -36.27 23.35 4.05
CA LEU A 234 -36.16 24.82 3.86
C LEU A 234 -34.68 25.28 3.91
N SER A 235 -34.01 25.60 2.79
CA SER A 235 -34.04 26.86 2.00
C SER A 235 -33.85 28.12 2.87
N SER A 236 -33.01 29.10 2.57
CA SER A 236 -32.71 29.72 1.26
C SER A 236 -31.58 30.75 1.41
N SER A 237 -30.84 30.93 0.32
CA SER A 237 -30.39 32.18 -0.34
C SER A 237 -29.90 33.38 0.50
N ASP A 238 -28.71 33.91 0.17
CA ASP A 238 -28.58 35.12 -0.66
C ASP A 238 -27.11 35.57 -0.78
N ASN A 239 -26.64 35.67 -2.03
CA ASN A 239 -25.49 36.48 -2.46
C ASN A 239 -25.93 37.96 -2.55
N PRO A 240 -25.01 38.94 -2.49
CA PRO A 240 -24.54 39.48 -3.76
C PRO A 240 -23.04 39.80 -3.84
N GLU A 241 -22.60 39.74 -5.08
CA GLU A 241 -21.30 40.09 -5.66
C GLU A 241 -20.97 41.60 -5.59
N ILE A 242 -19.81 41.93 -6.20
CA ILE A 242 -19.32 43.23 -6.74
C ILE A 242 -18.21 43.81 -5.86
N SER A 243 -17.00 44.12 -6.31
CA SER A 243 -16.34 44.02 -7.61
C SER A 243 -14.89 44.52 -7.47
N ASN A 244 -14.02 43.97 -8.32
CA ASN A 244 -13.00 44.65 -9.12
C ASN A 244 -11.79 45.39 -8.50
N ASP A 245 -10.67 45.00 -9.13
CA ASP A 245 -9.49 45.77 -9.53
C ASP A 245 -8.37 45.98 -8.50
N MET A 246 -7.09 46.00 -8.86
CA MET A 246 -6.25 45.43 -9.92
C MET A 246 -4.87 46.06 -9.65
N GLU A 247 -3.79 45.27 -9.75
CA GLU A 247 -2.40 45.71 -9.95
C GLU A 247 -1.70 46.52 -8.82
N LYS A 248 -0.37 46.56 -8.67
CA LYS A 248 0.82 45.78 -9.05
C LYS A 248 2.00 46.63 -8.55
N SER A 249 3.15 46.00 -8.33
CA SER A 249 4.48 46.59 -8.05
C SER A 249 4.65 47.15 -6.64
N GLY A 250 5.65 46.76 -5.85
CA GLY A 250 6.95 46.17 -6.15
C GLY A 250 8.01 47.13 -5.62
N ILE A 251 8.79 46.72 -4.63
CA ILE A 251 10.17 47.18 -4.37
C ILE A 251 10.82 46.16 -3.42
N SER A 252 12.03 45.80 -3.83
CA SER A 252 13.10 45.05 -3.19
C SER A 252 13.44 45.46 -1.74
N ASN A 253 13.91 44.52 -0.92
CA ASN A 253 15.35 44.49 -0.55
C ASN A 253 15.73 43.23 0.24
N ALA A 254 17.03 42.95 0.11
CA ALA A 254 17.75 41.74 0.46
C ALA A 254 18.09 41.58 1.96
N ASP A 255 18.46 40.33 2.27
CA ASP A 255 19.43 39.85 3.26
C ASP A 255 19.07 39.87 4.76
N ASN A 256 18.82 38.69 5.35
CA ASN A 256 19.84 37.97 6.14
C ASN A 256 19.32 36.66 6.77
N ASP A 257 20.04 35.58 6.47
CA ASP A 257 20.71 34.63 7.38
C ASP A 257 19.92 33.67 8.32
N VAL A 258 20.30 32.39 8.18
CA VAL A 258 20.24 31.22 9.09
C VAL A 258 18.91 30.83 9.73
N SER A 259 18.41 29.62 9.41
CA SER A 259 18.37 28.51 10.38
C SER A 259 17.79 27.20 9.82
N GLU A 260 18.47 26.12 10.21
CA GLU A 260 18.09 24.71 10.13
C GLU A 260 16.69 24.44 10.71
N LYS A 261 15.93 23.50 10.09
CA LYS A 261 14.97 22.58 10.72
C LYS A 261 14.48 21.56 9.67
N ASN A 262 14.89 20.29 9.76
CA ASN A 262 14.21 19.18 10.44
C ASN A 262 12.76 18.94 9.96
N CYS A 263 12.57 17.90 9.13
CA CYS A 263 11.30 17.20 8.97
C CYS A 263 11.58 15.69 9.03
N GLY A 264 10.81 14.97 9.84
CA GLY A 264 10.96 13.53 10.04
C GLY A 264 10.96 13.15 11.52
N LYS A 265 9.81 13.29 12.17
CA LYS A 265 9.45 12.59 13.42
C LYS A 265 7.97 12.82 13.67
N GLU A 266 7.18 11.76 13.60
CA GLU A 266 5.99 11.49 14.40
C GLU A 266 5.49 10.10 13.97
N LEU A 267 6.09 9.04 14.55
CA LEU A 267 5.49 7.71 14.75
C LEU A 267 6.53 6.82 15.46
N SER A 268 6.58 6.95 16.80
CA SER A 268 7.05 5.90 17.72
C SER A 268 7.01 6.41 19.16
N LYS A 269 5.87 6.24 19.84
CA LYS A 269 5.81 6.26 21.31
C LYS A 269 4.76 5.29 21.83
N SER A 270 5.19 4.07 22.12
CA SER A 270 4.94 3.31 23.36
C SER A 270 5.64 1.95 23.14
N LEU A 271 6.46 1.38 24.03
CA LEU A 271 6.32 1.12 25.45
C LEU A 271 7.71 1.04 26.13
N GLY A 272 7.72 1.29 27.44
CA GLY A 272 8.92 1.60 28.23
C GLY A 272 9.80 0.44 28.72
N LYS A 273 11.10 0.75 28.75
CA LYS A 273 12.08 0.68 29.87
C LYS A 273 11.94 -0.41 30.95
N LEU A 274 12.94 -1.31 30.97
CA LEU A 274 13.76 -1.84 32.11
C LEU A 274 14.55 -3.05 31.55
N GLU A 275 15.80 -3.38 31.88
CA GLU A 275 16.90 -2.81 32.62
C GLU A 275 18.17 -3.57 32.17
N LYS A 276 19.34 -3.01 32.46
CA LYS A 276 20.69 -3.39 32.03
C LYS A 276 21.17 -4.72 32.65
N CYS A 277 21.85 -5.59 31.90
CA CYS A 277 22.82 -6.52 32.47
C CYS A 277 23.98 -6.84 31.51
N GLU A 278 25.16 -6.97 32.12
CA GLU A 278 26.48 -6.98 31.51
C GLU A 278 26.93 -8.40 31.08
N ILE A 279 28.05 -8.36 30.35
CA ILE A 279 28.78 -9.38 29.62
C ILE A 279 29.06 -10.65 30.43
N GLY A 280 28.88 -11.81 29.79
CA GLY A 280 29.38 -13.11 30.25
C GLY A 280 29.64 -14.05 29.09
N SER A 281 30.91 -14.40 28.90
CA SER A 281 31.45 -15.33 27.91
C SER A 281 31.06 -16.80 28.14
N SER A 282 30.96 -17.54 27.03
CA SER A 282 31.50 -18.90 26.81
C SER A 282 30.49 -19.98 26.39
N GLU A 283 30.97 -20.75 25.40
CA GLU A 283 30.76 -22.17 25.13
C GLU A 283 29.51 -22.70 24.40
N ASN A 284 29.81 -23.14 23.17
CA ASN A 284 29.07 -24.08 22.33
C ASN A 284 28.46 -25.27 23.09
N PRO A 285 27.36 -25.79 22.55
CA PRO A 285 27.21 -27.24 22.40
C PRO A 285 27.08 -27.61 20.92
N LYS A 286 28.01 -28.46 20.48
CA LYS A 286 27.88 -29.31 19.28
C LYS A 286 26.64 -30.19 19.44
N VAL A 287 25.75 -30.20 18.45
CA VAL A 287 24.85 -31.33 18.23
C VAL A 287 24.87 -31.70 16.75
N ASN A 288 25.54 -32.82 16.48
CA ASN A 288 25.41 -33.66 15.29
C ASN A 288 23.94 -34.07 15.11
N ILE A 289 23.47 -34.23 13.87
CA ILE A 289 22.86 -35.49 13.41
C ILE A 289 22.72 -35.49 11.87
N SER A 290 23.47 -36.43 11.30
CA SER A 290 23.21 -37.30 10.15
C SER A 290 22.50 -36.79 8.90
N SER A 291 23.35 -36.61 7.89
CA SER A 291 23.13 -37.02 6.50
C SER A 291 22.51 -38.43 6.39
N LYS A 292 21.46 -38.54 5.57
CA LYS A 292 21.11 -39.77 4.84
C LYS A 292 21.05 -39.44 3.36
N ILE A 293 22.11 -39.85 2.69
CA ILE A 293 22.23 -40.02 1.24
C ILE A 293 21.47 -41.29 0.86
N VAL A 294 20.66 -41.21 -0.19
CA VAL A 294 20.32 -42.35 -1.05
C VAL A 294 20.45 -41.89 -2.50
N ASP A 295 21.69 -41.97 -2.96
CA ASP A 295 22.16 -42.42 -4.28
C ASP A 295 21.39 -43.69 -4.74
N SER A 296 21.12 -44.02 -6.01
CA SER A 296 21.51 -43.49 -7.32
C SER A 296 20.52 -44.04 -8.37
N ASN A 297 20.49 -43.44 -9.56
CA ASN A 297 20.82 -44.18 -10.78
C ASN A 297 21.20 -43.19 -11.89
N GLU A 298 22.50 -43.10 -12.12
CA GLU A 298 23.14 -42.58 -13.33
C GLU A 298 22.86 -43.51 -14.51
N ILE A 299 22.65 -42.94 -15.70
CA ILE A 299 23.30 -43.44 -16.93
C ILE A 299 23.82 -42.23 -17.71
N THR A 300 25.01 -42.45 -18.24
CA THR A 300 26.07 -41.56 -18.72
C THR A 300 25.87 -40.93 -20.10
N ALA A 301 26.73 -39.94 -20.35
CA ALA A 301 26.91 -39.11 -21.54
C ALA A 301 27.18 -39.86 -22.86
N ASP A 302 26.89 -39.19 -23.99
CA ASP A 302 27.97 -38.78 -24.92
C ASP A 302 27.49 -37.82 -26.02
N ASP A 303 28.38 -36.88 -26.34
CA ASP A 303 28.32 -35.97 -27.47
C ASP A 303 28.48 -36.70 -28.81
N ASN A 304 27.67 -36.33 -29.82
CA ASN A 304 28.20 -36.15 -31.17
C ASN A 304 27.26 -35.36 -32.09
N ALA A 305 27.81 -34.29 -32.64
CA ALA A 305 27.21 -33.48 -33.69
C ALA A 305 27.21 -34.22 -35.03
N LYS A 306 26.07 -34.23 -35.74
CA LYS A 306 26.01 -34.26 -37.21
C LYS A 306 24.81 -33.47 -37.72
N LYS A 307 25.14 -32.51 -38.60
CA LYS A 307 24.23 -31.70 -39.40
C LYS A 307 23.41 -32.59 -40.32
N GLU A 308 22.09 -32.45 -40.30
CA GLU A 308 21.27 -32.59 -41.51
C GLU A 308 20.19 -31.50 -41.53
N ASN A 309 20.07 -30.89 -42.70
CA ASN A 309 19.29 -29.71 -43.01
C ASN A 309 17.94 -30.17 -43.56
N ALA A 310 16.85 -29.94 -42.84
CA ALA A 310 15.51 -30.18 -43.36
C ALA A 310 14.48 -29.24 -42.71
N GLY A 311 14.16 -28.15 -43.42
CA GLY A 311 12.86 -27.50 -43.48
C GLY A 311 12.23 -27.03 -42.16
N LEU A 312 12.38 -25.72 -41.87
CA LEU A 312 11.44 -24.99 -41.04
C LEU A 312 10.00 -25.23 -41.53
N LYS A 313 9.14 -25.76 -40.67
CA LYS A 313 7.72 -25.42 -40.67
C LYS A 313 7.45 -24.60 -39.42
N GLN A 314 7.31 -23.29 -39.63
CA GLN A 314 6.70 -22.40 -38.66
C GLN A 314 5.21 -22.71 -38.63
N GLU A 315 4.78 -23.37 -37.56
CA GLU A 315 3.36 -23.55 -37.23
C GLU A 315 2.95 -22.39 -36.30
N ASN A 316 2.90 -21.18 -36.88
CA ASN A 316 2.37 -19.99 -36.21
C ASN A 316 0.86 -19.92 -36.45
N GLY A 317 0.07 -20.46 -35.52
CA GLY A 317 -1.39 -20.34 -35.55
C GLY A 317 -2.05 -20.81 -34.27
N CYS A 318 -2.91 -20.00 -33.69
CA CYS A 318 -4.01 -20.47 -32.84
C CYS A 318 -4.93 -21.30 -33.76
N LEU A 319 -4.96 -22.62 -33.56
CA LEU A 319 -5.90 -23.51 -34.23
C LEU A 319 -6.99 -23.88 -33.23
N ASP A 320 -8.06 -23.10 -33.27
CA ASP A 320 -9.31 -23.42 -32.60
C ASP A 320 -10.34 -23.71 -33.70
N ASP A 321 -10.09 -24.72 -34.54
CA ASP A 321 -11.01 -25.11 -35.63
C ASP A 321 -12.16 -26.02 -35.12
N ASN A 322 -12.49 -25.92 -33.83
CA ASN A 322 -13.69 -26.51 -33.23
C ASN A 322 -14.34 -25.42 -32.37
N GLY A 323 -15.31 -24.71 -32.97
CA GLY A 323 -15.96 -23.53 -32.44
C GLY A 323 -16.75 -23.70 -31.13
N LEU A 324 -16.04 -23.93 -30.02
CA LEU A 324 -16.55 -23.82 -28.64
C LEU A 324 -15.48 -23.27 -27.64
N GLY A 325 -14.31 -22.82 -28.12
CA GLY A 325 -13.26 -22.20 -27.30
C GLY A 325 -13.34 -20.66 -27.26
N PRO A 326 -12.92 -19.99 -26.17
CA PRO A 326 -12.86 -18.54 -26.10
C PRO A 326 -11.87 -17.97 -27.14
N LYS A 327 -12.33 -17.02 -27.94
CA LYS A 327 -11.57 -16.39 -29.04
C LYS A 327 -10.21 -15.85 -28.55
N CYS A 328 -9.11 -16.29 -29.17
CA CYS A 328 -7.77 -15.76 -28.92
C CYS A 328 -7.62 -14.36 -29.55
N PHE A 329 -7.50 -13.32 -28.73
CA PHE A 329 -7.37 -11.93 -29.19
C PHE A 329 -5.95 -11.59 -29.70
N VAL A 330 -4.91 -12.20 -29.13
CA VAL A 330 -3.51 -11.91 -29.47
C VAL A 330 -3.10 -12.53 -30.82
N GLY A 331 -3.67 -13.69 -31.15
CA GLY A 331 -3.31 -14.48 -32.35
C GLY A 331 -3.61 -13.80 -33.69
N VAL A 332 -4.43 -12.75 -33.69
CA VAL A 332 -4.82 -12.02 -34.91
C VAL A 332 -3.87 -10.83 -35.20
N GLY A 333 -3.14 -10.33 -34.20
CA GLY A 333 -2.56 -8.98 -34.23
C GLY A 333 -1.05 -8.83 -34.35
N LEU A 334 -0.24 -9.86 -34.08
CA LEU A 334 1.23 -9.72 -34.05
C LEU A 334 1.90 -9.40 -35.41
N LYS A 335 1.13 -9.26 -36.49
CA LYS A 335 1.62 -8.90 -37.83
C LYS A 335 1.50 -7.40 -38.16
N THR A 336 0.83 -6.60 -37.34
CA THR A 336 0.71 -5.16 -37.59
C THR A 336 1.88 -4.41 -36.95
N PRO A 337 2.64 -3.60 -37.70
CA PRO A 337 3.76 -2.85 -37.13
C PRO A 337 3.25 -1.79 -36.15
N PHE A 338 3.81 -1.80 -34.93
CA PHE A 338 3.59 -0.78 -33.90
C PHE A 338 4.11 0.57 -34.41
N THR A 339 3.32 1.64 -34.27
CA THR A 339 3.68 2.98 -34.73
C THR A 339 4.00 3.91 -33.57
N GLU A 340 4.75 4.99 -33.82
CA GLU A 340 5.06 6.03 -32.82
C GLU A 340 3.80 6.64 -32.14
N ARG A 341 2.62 6.57 -32.78
CA ARG A 341 1.35 7.06 -32.23
C ARG A 341 0.78 6.16 -31.12
N ASP A 342 1.33 4.97 -30.97
CA ASP A 342 0.88 3.96 -30.00
C ASP A 342 1.65 4.05 -28.66
N LYS A 343 2.58 5.02 -28.53
CA LYS A 343 3.34 5.29 -27.30
C LYS A 343 2.50 6.08 -26.31
N LYS A 344 1.47 5.47 -25.75
CA LYS A 344 0.66 6.08 -24.68
C LYS A 344 0.69 5.22 -23.41
N PRO A 345 0.58 5.83 -22.22
CA PRO A 345 0.25 5.08 -21.02
C PRO A 345 -1.10 4.39 -21.18
N LEU A 346 -1.33 3.35 -20.39
CA LEU A 346 -2.57 2.60 -20.41
C LEU A 346 -3.21 2.61 -19.03
N PHE A 347 -4.50 2.93 -18.98
CA PHE A 347 -5.34 2.87 -17.79
C PHE A 347 -6.33 1.73 -17.95
N LEU A 348 -6.30 0.77 -17.04
CA LEU A 348 -6.98 -0.51 -17.18
C LEU A 348 -8.14 -0.60 -16.18
N LEU A 349 -9.31 -1.00 -16.67
CA LEU A 349 -10.50 -1.16 -15.85
C LEU A 349 -10.37 -2.32 -14.86
N LYS A 350 -11.24 -2.31 -13.85
CA LYS A 350 -11.37 -3.43 -12.92
C LYS A 350 -11.61 -4.75 -13.66
N ASN A 351 -11.00 -5.83 -13.18
CA ASN A 351 -11.06 -7.19 -13.74
C ASN A 351 -10.46 -7.35 -15.15
N TRP A 352 -9.70 -6.38 -15.69
CA TRP A 352 -9.09 -6.52 -17.03
C TRP A 352 -8.20 -7.77 -17.16
N ARG A 353 -7.54 -8.19 -16.07
CA ARG A 353 -6.72 -9.41 -16.01
C ARG A 353 -7.52 -10.68 -16.32
N ASP A 354 -8.82 -10.72 -16.03
CA ASP A 354 -9.69 -11.87 -16.31
C ASP A 354 -10.02 -12.01 -17.80
N ILE A 355 -9.92 -10.91 -18.54
CA ILE A 355 -10.17 -10.86 -19.99
C ILE A 355 -8.96 -11.38 -20.78
N LEU A 356 -7.77 -11.45 -20.16
CA LEU A 356 -6.56 -11.96 -20.80
C LEU A 356 -6.72 -13.43 -21.24
N CYS A 357 -6.43 -13.68 -22.51
CA CYS A 357 -6.48 -14.98 -23.14
C CYS A 357 -5.48 -15.96 -22.51
N ARG A 358 -5.96 -17.14 -22.14
CA ARG A 358 -5.18 -18.19 -21.47
C ARG A 358 -4.80 -19.36 -22.39
N CYS A 359 -4.89 -19.20 -23.71
CA CYS A 359 -4.43 -20.24 -24.64
C CYS A 359 -2.90 -20.44 -24.56
N VAL A 360 -2.40 -21.58 -25.01
CA VAL A 360 -0.97 -21.94 -24.93
C VAL A 360 -0.08 -20.87 -25.59
N SER A 361 -0.48 -20.37 -26.77
CA SER A 361 0.27 -19.35 -27.49
C SER A 361 0.37 -18.02 -26.70
N CYS A 362 -0.73 -17.56 -26.11
CA CYS A 362 -0.74 -16.34 -25.28
C CYS A 362 0.10 -16.52 -24.01
N GLN A 363 -0.02 -17.66 -23.34
CA GLN A 363 0.79 -17.97 -22.17
C GLN A 363 2.30 -17.97 -22.49
N ASN A 364 2.69 -18.48 -23.65
CA ASN A 364 4.08 -18.45 -24.09
C ASN A 364 4.56 -17.01 -24.30
N ILE A 365 3.75 -16.16 -24.94
CA ILE A 365 4.06 -14.72 -25.12
C ILE A 365 4.23 -14.04 -23.76
N TYR A 366 3.33 -14.28 -22.80
CA TYR A 366 3.45 -13.66 -21.47
C TYR A 366 4.69 -14.13 -20.72
N THR A 367 5.05 -15.40 -20.89
CA THR A 367 6.26 -15.98 -20.29
C THR A 367 7.52 -15.36 -20.91
N GLU A 368 7.59 -15.28 -22.24
CA GLU A 368 8.70 -14.66 -22.98
C GLU A 368 8.88 -13.19 -22.61
N LYS A 369 7.77 -12.46 -22.41
CA LYS A 369 7.77 -11.05 -22.01
C LYS A 369 7.95 -10.84 -20.51
N GLY A 370 8.07 -11.89 -19.71
CA GLY A 370 8.26 -11.80 -18.25
C GLY A 370 7.02 -11.31 -17.47
N ILE A 371 5.84 -11.32 -18.08
CA ILE A 371 4.58 -10.79 -17.54
C ILE A 371 3.53 -11.86 -17.30
N ARG A 372 3.94 -13.14 -17.20
CA ARG A 372 3.04 -14.27 -16.89
C ARG A 372 2.20 -14.04 -15.62
N PHE A 373 2.72 -13.23 -14.71
CA PHE A 373 2.05 -12.87 -13.47
C PHE A 373 0.71 -12.14 -13.63
N LEU A 374 0.46 -11.48 -14.76
CA LEU A 374 -0.82 -10.84 -15.02
C LEU A 374 -1.98 -11.84 -15.04
N LEU A 375 -1.68 -13.14 -15.24
CA LEU A 375 -2.66 -14.22 -15.17
C LEU A 375 -2.91 -14.74 -13.75
N ASP A 376 -2.08 -14.35 -12.79
CA ASP A 376 -2.13 -14.75 -11.39
C ASP A 376 -2.96 -13.74 -10.59
N LYS A 377 -4.08 -14.20 -10.03
CA LYS A 377 -5.00 -13.34 -9.27
C LYS A 377 -4.39 -12.91 -7.94
N GLU A 378 -3.52 -13.75 -7.35
CA GLU A 378 -2.86 -13.45 -6.07
C GLU A 378 -1.80 -12.34 -6.19
N ASP A 379 -1.46 -11.93 -7.42
CA ASP A 379 -0.56 -10.82 -7.70
C ASP A 379 -1.30 -9.48 -7.90
N SER A 380 -2.63 -9.41 -7.86
CA SER A 380 -3.30 -8.11 -7.96
C SER A 380 -3.15 -7.29 -6.68
N MET A 381 -3.22 -5.95 -6.81
CA MET A 381 -3.35 -5.06 -5.64
C MET A 381 -4.62 -5.37 -4.86
N GLU A 382 -5.76 -5.57 -5.56
CA GLU A 382 -7.03 -5.93 -4.94
C GLU A 382 -6.93 -7.16 -4.02
N GLU A 383 -6.26 -8.24 -4.45
CA GLU A 383 -6.13 -9.44 -3.62
C GLU A 383 -5.18 -9.20 -2.44
N TYR A 384 -4.10 -8.43 -2.64
CA TYR A 384 -3.19 -8.04 -1.57
C TYR A 384 -3.88 -7.22 -0.47
N GLU A 385 -4.66 -6.21 -0.84
CA GLU A 385 -5.45 -5.39 0.08
C GLU A 385 -6.54 -6.21 0.77
N LYS A 386 -7.20 -7.11 0.03
CA LYS A 386 -8.19 -8.03 0.59
C LYS A 386 -7.58 -8.94 1.67
N ILE A 387 -6.37 -9.46 1.44
CA ILE A 387 -5.63 -10.23 2.46
C ILE A 387 -5.32 -9.35 3.68
N GLY A 388 -4.92 -8.09 3.47
CA GLY A 388 -4.72 -7.11 4.56
C GLY A 388 -5.98 -6.93 5.40
N LYS A 389 -7.13 -6.66 4.76
CA LYS A 389 -8.44 -6.53 5.43
C LYS A 389 -8.83 -7.80 6.20
N GLN A 390 -8.64 -8.96 5.59
CA GLN A 390 -8.96 -10.24 6.23
C GLN A 390 -8.12 -10.46 7.49
N LYS A 391 -6.81 -10.24 7.43
CA LYS A 391 -5.93 -10.39 8.60
C LYS A 391 -6.28 -9.41 9.72
N ARG A 392 -6.64 -8.17 9.37
CA ARG A 392 -7.14 -7.19 10.34
C ARG A 392 -8.40 -7.70 11.04
N GLU A 393 -9.38 -8.19 10.29
CA GLU A 393 -10.61 -8.72 10.84
C GLU A 393 -10.35 -9.93 11.76
N GLU A 394 -9.51 -10.87 11.32
CA GLU A 394 -9.09 -12.03 12.12
C GLU A 394 -8.43 -11.60 13.44
N LYS A 395 -7.63 -10.54 13.42
CA LYS A 395 -6.97 -9.97 14.61
C LYS A 395 -7.98 -9.32 15.57
N LEU A 396 -8.89 -8.49 15.05
CA LEU A 396 -9.93 -7.85 15.88
C LEU A 396 -10.79 -8.91 16.57
N GLN A 397 -11.19 -9.95 15.83
CA GLN A 397 -11.92 -11.10 16.39
C GLN A 397 -11.12 -11.85 17.46
N GLN A 398 -9.80 -12.02 17.25
CA GLN A 398 -8.93 -12.63 18.25
C GLN A 398 -8.81 -11.77 19.51
N GLN A 399 -8.68 -10.45 19.38
CA GLN A 399 -8.60 -9.53 20.52
C GLN A 399 -9.91 -9.54 21.33
N GLU A 400 -11.07 -9.43 20.68
CA GLU A 400 -12.37 -9.57 21.34
C GLU A 400 -12.51 -10.93 22.05
N GLY A 401 -12.05 -12.01 21.40
CA GLY A 401 -12.02 -13.35 21.97
C GLY A 401 -11.12 -13.47 23.21
N VAL A 402 -9.96 -12.83 23.20
CA VAL A 402 -9.03 -12.79 24.35
C VAL A 402 -9.64 -12.00 25.50
N GLU A 403 -10.27 -10.85 25.25
CA GLU A 403 -10.96 -10.06 26.28
C GLU A 403 -12.13 -10.84 26.92
N MET A 404 -12.95 -11.48 26.09
CA MET A 404 -14.04 -12.33 26.57
C MET A 404 -13.53 -13.54 27.35
N ASN A 405 -12.45 -14.18 26.90
CA ASN A 405 -11.82 -15.29 27.63
C ASN A 405 -11.22 -14.82 28.96
N PHE A 406 -10.58 -13.64 29.00
CA PHE A 406 -10.07 -13.04 30.23
C PHE A 406 -11.20 -12.83 31.25
N LEU A 407 -12.32 -12.24 30.83
CA LEU A 407 -13.47 -12.05 31.70
C LEU A 407 -14.05 -13.38 32.19
N ASN A 408 -14.19 -14.37 31.30
CA ASN A 408 -14.74 -15.69 31.64
C ASN A 408 -13.87 -16.49 32.61
N ASN A 409 -12.54 -16.26 32.64
CA ASN A 409 -11.61 -16.92 33.55
C ASN A 409 -11.62 -16.34 34.97
N LEU A 410 -12.29 -15.21 35.20
CA LEU A 410 -12.40 -14.58 36.50
C LEU A 410 -13.58 -15.14 37.30
N GLY A 411 -13.45 -15.16 38.63
CA GLY A 411 -14.57 -15.47 39.51
C GLY A 411 -15.69 -14.43 39.37
N ARG A 412 -16.95 -14.81 39.62
CA ARG A 412 -18.11 -13.92 39.47
C ARG A 412 -17.98 -12.58 40.22
N VAL A 413 -17.34 -12.58 41.39
CA VAL A 413 -17.08 -11.35 42.15
C VAL A 413 -16.10 -10.43 41.42
N GLN A 414 -14.99 -10.99 40.93
CA GLN A 414 -13.98 -10.23 40.17
C GLN A 414 -14.55 -9.68 38.85
N GLN A 415 -15.39 -10.46 38.15
CA GLN A 415 -16.09 -9.98 36.96
C GLN A 415 -16.97 -8.75 37.26
N ILE A 416 -17.75 -8.82 38.35
CA ILE A 416 -18.62 -7.70 38.77
C ILE A 416 -17.79 -6.48 39.17
N GLU A 417 -16.68 -6.66 39.90
CA GLU A 417 -15.79 -5.56 40.27
C GLU A 417 -15.16 -4.87 39.05
N ILE A 418 -14.72 -5.63 38.05
CA ILE A 418 -14.16 -5.08 36.81
C ILE A 418 -15.25 -4.34 36.01
N LEU A 419 -16.41 -4.98 35.78
CA LEU A 419 -17.51 -4.36 35.04
C LEU A 419 -18.02 -3.09 35.74
N SER A 420 -18.11 -3.09 37.07
CA SER A 420 -18.45 -1.90 37.86
C SER A 420 -17.39 -0.81 37.73
N GLY A 421 -16.10 -1.18 37.78
CA GLY A 421 -14.99 -0.23 37.60
C GLY A 421 -14.99 0.42 36.22
N ILE A 422 -15.25 -0.35 35.16
CA ILE A 422 -15.40 0.17 33.79
C ILE A 422 -16.60 1.12 33.72
N ALA A 423 -17.74 0.76 34.31
CA ALA A 423 -18.92 1.62 34.35
C ALA A 423 -18.66 2.92 35.12
N ASP A 424 -17.98 2.87 36.25
CA ASP A 424 -17.61 4.05 37.04
C ASP A 424 -16.66 4.97 36.26
N MET A 425 -15.65 4.40 35.59
CA MET A 425 -14.74 5.14 34.72
C MET A 425 -15.47 5.81 33.57
N LYS A 426 -16.35 5.07 32.87
CA LYS A 426 -17.19 5.61 31.79
C LYS A 426 -18.07 6.76 32.28
N ASN A 427 -18.74 6.59 33.41
CA ASN A 427 -19.64 7.60 33.96
C ASN A 427 -18.89 8.85 34.41
N GLU A 428 -17.71 8.71 35.01
CA GLU A 428 -16.90 9.86 35.41
C GLU A 428 -16.34 10.61 34.20
N LEU A 429 -15.86 9.89 33.19
CA LEU A 429 -15.41 10.51 31.93
C LEU A 429 -16.56 11.23 31.23
N HIS A 430 -17.75 10.63 31.15
CA HIS A 430 -18.93 11.27 30.57
C HIS A 430 -19.38 12.50 31.36
N ALA A 431 -19.32 12.44 32.70
CA ALA A 431 -19.64 13.59 33.54
C ALA A 431 -18.59 14.70 33.42
N PHE A 432 -17.32 14.35 33.27
CA PHE A 432 -16.25 15.29 33.02
C PHE A 432 -16.45 15.99 31.68
N LEU A 433 -16.53 15.23 30.58
CA LEU A 433 -16.67 15.75 29.22
C LEU A 433 -17.98 16.52 29.01
N GLY A 434 -19.08 16.06 29.61
CA GLY A 434 -20.38 16.73 29.48
C GLY A 434 -20.48 18.07 30.22
N ASN A 435 -19.56 18.38 31.14
CA ASN A 435 -19.51 19.63 31.88
C ASN A 435 -18.38 20.56 31.42
N LEU A 436 -17.67 20.22 30.34
CA LEU A 436 -16.61 21.06 29.80
C LEU A 436 -17.20 22.28 29.09
N ASP A 437 -16.59 23.44 29.37
CA ASP A 437 -16.76 24.65 28.57
C ASP A 437 -15.94 24.48 27.29
N PRO A 438 -16.57 24.47 26.09
CA PRO A 438 -15.86 24.28 24.82
C PRO A 438 -14.77 25.33 24.55
N SER A 439 -14.81 26.47 25.25
CA SER A 439 -13.84 27.56 25.12
C SER A 439 -12.59 27.39 25.98
N LYS A 440 -12.49 26.32 26.79
CA LYS A 440 -11.35 26.09 27.69
C LYS A 440 -10.59 24.79 27.36
N PRO A 441 -9.26 24.84 27.26
CA PRO A 441 -8.46 23.65 27.03
C PRO A 441 -8.48 22.73 28.26
N VAL A 442 -8.51 21.41 28.02
CA VAL A 442 -8.38 20.39 29.07
C VAL A 442 -6.94 20.32 29.53
N THR A 443 -6.69 20.50 30.83
CA THR A 443 -5.35 20.49 31.41
C THR A 443 -5.03 19.14 32.09
N SER A 444 -3.75 18.91 32.38
CA SER A 444 -3.34 17.72 33.15
C SER A 444 -3.96 17.66 34.55
N ALA A 445 -4.29 18.82 35.14
CA ALA A 445 -4.94 18.89 36.45
C ALA A 445 -6.40 18.40 36.38
N ASP A 446 -7.08 18.68 35.27
CA ASP A 446 -8.46 18.23 35.05
C ASP A 446 -8.52 16.70 34.92
N VAL A 447 -7.56 16.12 34.19
CA VAL A 447 -7.41 14.66 34.09
C VAL A 447 -7.11 14.04 35.45
N GLN A 448 -6.23 14.65 36.26
CA GLN A 448 -5.95 14.20 37.63
C GLN A 448 -7.21 14.23 38.51
N GLN A 449 -8.05 15.26 38.37
CA GLN A 449 -9.28 15.39 39.14
C GLN A 449 -10.27 14.24 38.85
N VAL A 450 -10.36 13.80 37.59
CA VAL A 450 -11.16 12.62 37.20
C VAL A 450 -10.70 11.36 37.95
N PHE A 451 -9.39 11.11 37.97
CA PHE A 451 -8.84 9.96 38.69
C PHE A 451 -9.02 10.05 40.22
N GLU A 452 -8.90 11.25 40.80
CA GLU A 452 -9.21 11.46 42.23
C GLU A 452 -10.67 11.17 42.57
N ASN A 453 -11.61 11.56 41.70
CA ASN A 453 -13.02 11.29 41.90
C ASN A 453 -13.33 9.79 41.83
N LEU A 454 -12.72 9.08 40.88
CA LEU A 454 -12.78 7.62 40.79
C LEU A 454 -12.21 6.94 42.05
N ALA A 455 -11.07 7.43 42.56
CA ALA A 455 -10.48 6.91 43.79
C ALA A 455 -11.39 7.11 45.01
N LYS A 456 -12.04 8.28 45.13
CA LYS A 456 -13.02 8.57 46.19
C LYS A 456 -14.27 7.68 46.10
N LYS A 457 -14.74 7.37 44.89
CA LYS A 457 -15.87 6.44 44.67
C LYS A 457 -15.54 5.03 45.13
N ARG A 458 -14.33 4.55 44.81
CA ARG A 458 -13.85 3.22 45.20
C ARG A 458 -13.71 3.05 46.72
N GLN A 459 -13.34 4.12 47.45
CA GLN A 459 -13.25 4.13 48.92
C GLN A 459 -14.60 4.09 49.63
N ARG A 460 -15.72 4.41 48.96
CA ARG A 460 -17.07 4.40 49.56
C ARG A 460 -17.77 3.04 49.44
N LEU A 461 -17.24 2.13 48.62
CA LEU A 461 -17.77 0.80 48.34
C LEU A 461 -17.04 -0.32 49.11
N GLN A 462 -15.91 0.02 49.76
CA GLN A 462 -15.22 -0.81 50.75
C GLN A 462 -15.69 -0.44 52.16
#